data_AF-A0A7S4NHU9-F1
#
_entry.id   AF-A0A7S4NHU9-F1
#
_cell.length_a   1.000
_cell.length_b   1.000
_cell.length_c   1.000
_cell.angle_alpha   90.00
_cell.angle_beta   90.00
_cell.angle_gamma   90.00
#
_symmetry.space_group_name_H-M   'P 1'
#
loop_
_entity.id
_entity.type
_entity.pdbx_description
1 polymer ?
#
loop_
_entity_poly.entity_id
_entity_poly.type
_entity_poly.pdbx_seq_one_letter_code
_entity_poly.pdbx_strand_id
1 'polypeptide(L)'
;CMFIVAKITTLDIIVGNGNNIFNVSDSLQNFFNTGLLGAVITTLVASLAWRIIASSFPLAFLSNPLIYIIIRLCLILEKSGICAASWILARYQKPLMGYQTDDVYLEHKEKQTWEPVTK
;
A
#
# COMPACT_ATOMS: atom_id res chain seq x y z
N CYS A 1 13.23 -2.59 -2.87
CA CYS A 1 13.24 -1.76 -4.09
C CYS A 1 13.62 -0.30 -3.87
N MET A 2 13.11 0.38 -2.82
CA MET A 2 13.35 1.82 -2.60
C MET A 2 14.81 2.25 -2.73
N PHE A 3 15.74 1.51 -2.11
CA PHE A 3 17.17 1.84 -2.15
C PHE A 3 17.82 1.71 -3.54
N ILE A 4 17.31 0.80 -4.38
CA ILE A 4 17.80 0.62 -5.76
C ILE A 4 17.36 1.80 -6.61
N VAL A 5 16.08 2.18 -6.51
CA VAL A 5 15.55 3.34 -7.23
C VAL A 5 16.22 4.62 -6.78
N ALA A 6 16.45 4.80 -5.47
CA ALA A 6 17.16 5.97 -4.93
C ALA A 6 18.58 6.11 -5.49
N LYS A 7 19.29 5.01 -5.72
CA LYS A 7 20.62 5.05 -6.37
C LYS A 7 20.55 5.45 -7.84
N ILE A 8 19.49 5.06 -8.56
CA ILE A 8 19.29 5.45 -9.96
C ILE A 8 18.87 6.92 -10.07
N THR A 9 18.10 7.42 -9.11
CA THR A 9 17.59 8.80 -9.09
C THR A 9 18.43 9.75 -8.23
N THR A 10 19.68 9.38 -7.93
CA THR A 10 20.60 10.20 -7.14
C THR A 10 21.07 11.40 -7.94
N LEU A 11 21.27 12.53 -7.28
CA LEU A 11 21.82 13.75 -7.87
C LEU A 11 23.21 13.97 -7.28
N ASP A 12 24.18 14.32 -8.14
CA ASP A 12 25.57 14.58 -7.72
C ASP A 12 25.88 16.07 -7.90
N ILE A 13 25.45 16.88 -6.94
CA ILE A 13 25.66 18.33 -6.94
C ILE A 13 26.43 18.72 -5.70
N ILE A 14 27.52 19.44 -5.92
CA ILE A 14 28.41 19.94 -4.87
C ILE A 14 27.68 21.08 -4.14
N VAL A 15 27.38 20.85 -2.87
CA VAL A 15 26.67 21.78 -1.98
C VAL A 15 27.57 22.97 -1.62
N GLY A 16 27.01 24.19 -1.56
CA GLY A 16 27.74 25.39 -1.13
C GLY A 16 28.46 26.18 -2.24
N ASN A 17 28.38 25.73 -3.50
CA ASN A 17 28.99 26.44 -4.64
C ASN A 17 28.02 27.40 -5.36
N GLY A 18 26.88 27.73 -4.74
CA GLY A 18 25.83 28.58 -5.31
C GLY A 18 24.98 27.94 -6.41
N ASN A 19 25.28 26.69 -6.80
CA ASN A 19 24.63 25.98 -7.89
C ASN A 19 23.61 24.93 -7.39
N ASN A 20 22.81 25.29 -6.39
CA ASN A 20 21.75 24.40 -5.89
C ASN A 20 20.56 24.37 -6.87
N ILE A 21 19.97 23.20 -7.06
CA ILE A 21 18.80 23.05 -7.93
C ILE A 21 17.65 23.88 -7.35
N PHE A 22 17.00 24.68 -8.18
CA PHE A 22 15.90 25.59 -7.77
C PHE A 22 16.28 26.64 -6.71
N ASN A 23 17.59 26.92 -6.53
CA ASN A 23 18.07 27.87 -5.53
C ASN A 23 17.57 27.56 -4.09
N VAL A 24 17.45 26.26 -3.77
CA VAL A 24 17.04 25.80 -2.44
C VAL A 24 18.21 25.83 -1.45
N SER A 25 17.90 25.78 -0.16
CA SER A 25 18.91 25.71 0.92
C SER A 25 19.79 24.45 0.81
N ASP A 26 21.04 24.56 1.24
CA ASP A 26 22.04 23.48 1.22
C ASP A 26 21.60 22.17 1.88
N SER A 27 20.85 22.25 2.99
CA SER A 27 20.32 21.07 3.68
C SER A 27 19.33 20.28 2.82
N LEU A 28 18.55 20.99 2.01
CA LEU A 28 17.51 20.43 1.15
C LEU A 28 18.14 19.85 -0.13
N GLN A 29 19.19 20.48 -0.66
CA GLN A 29 20.03 19.92 -1.71
C GLN A 29 20.69 18.61 -1.26
N ASN A 30 21.20 18.54 -0.02
CA ASN A 30 21.78 17.31 0.50
C ASN A 30 20.74 16.17 0.60
N PHE A 31 19.49 16.49 0.95
CA PHE A 31 18.39 15.53 0.93
C PHE A 31 18.07 15.05 -0.50
N PHE A 32 18.10 15.92 -1.50
CA PHE A 32 17.91 15.55 -2.90
C PHE A 32 19.05 14.67 -3.45
N ASN A 33 20.28 14.94 -3.02
CA ASN A 33 21.45 14.14 -3.38
C ASN A 33 21.38 12.70 -2.85
N THR A 34 20.56 12.41 -1.81
CA THR A 34 20.33 11.02 -1.38
C THR A 34 19.54 10.20 -2.40
N GLY A 35 18.88 10.85 -3.37
CA GLY A 35 18.01 10.23 -4.36
C GLY A 35 16.66 9.74 -3.80
N LEU A 36 16.41 9.90 -2.49
CA LEU A 36 15.18 9.43 -1.84
C LEU A 36 13.93 10.14 -2.40
N LEU A 37 14.00 11.46 -2.61
CA LEU A 37 12.89 12.22 -3.18
C LEU A 37 12.51 11.70 -4.57
N GLY A 38 13.50 11.55 -5.45
CA GLY A 38 13.29 11.02 -6.81
C GLY A 38 12.70 9.62 -6.78
N ALA A 39 13.14 8.78 -5.85
CA ALA A 39 12.61 7.44 -5.68
C ALA A 39 11.14 7.43 -5.23
N VAL A 40 10.74 8.32 -4.33
CA VAL A 40 9.33 8.43 -3.89
C VAL A 40 8.46 8.86 -5.08
N ILE A 41 8.84 9.93 -5.79
CA ILE A 41 8.03 10.49 -6.88
C ILE A 41 7.86 9.46 -8.00
N THR A 42 8.95 8.84 -8.44
CA THR A 42 8.92 7.82 -9.49
C THR A 42 8.07 6.61 -9.10
N THR A 43 8.17 6.15 -7.86
CA THR A 43 7.36 5.02 -7.37
C THR A 43 5.87 5.36 -7.33
N LEU A 44 5.52 6.58 -6.91
CA LEU A 44 4.12 7.04 -6.88
C LEU A 44 3.54 7.16 -8.30
N VAL A 45 4.24 7.82 -9.22
CA VAL A 45 3.78 8.00 -10.59
C VAL A 45 3.66 6.66 -11.31
N ALA A 46 4.64 5.77 -11.15
CA ALA A 46 4.59 4.43 -11.73
C ALA A 46 3.40 3.61 -11.21
N SER A 47 3.11 3.68 -9.90
CA SER A 47 1.98 2.97 -9.31
C SER A 47 0.63 3.56 -9.73
N LEU A 48 0.50 4.89 -9.77
CA LEU A 48 -0.75 5.56 -10.12
C LEU A 48 -1.06 5.45 -11.61
N ALA A 49 -0.06 5.55 -12.49
CA ALA A 49 -0.27 5.53 -13.94
C ALA A 49 -1.07 4.29 -14.37
N TRP A 50 -0.66 3.11 -13.92
CA TRP A 50 -1.34 1.87 -14.29
C TRP A 50 -2.74 1.75 -13.68
N ARG A 51 -2.95 2.29 -12.47
CA ARG A 51 -4.28 2.33 -11.83
C ARG A 51 -5.24 3.23 -12.61
N ILE A 52 -4.79 4.39 -13.05
CA ILE A 52 -5.59 5.34 -13.84
C ILE A 52 -6.00 4.68 -15.16
N ILE A 53 -5.05 4.09 -15.89
CA ILE A 53 -5.32 3.40 -17.16
C ILE A 53 -6.34 2.27 -16.98
N ALA A 54 -6.18 1.45 -15.94
CA ALA A 54 -7.11 0.37 -15.63
C ALA A 54 -8.53 0.89 -15.29
N SER A 55 -8.63 2.02 -14.59
CA SER A 55 -9.93 2.61 -14.23
C SER A 55 -10.65 3.30 -15.39
N SER A 56 -9.91 3.89 -16.34
CA SER A 56 -10.50 4.63 -17.46
C SER A 56 -10.97 3.73 -18.60
N PHE A 57 -10.33 2.56 -18.81
CA PHE A 57 -10.66 1.63 -19.90
C PHE A 57 -10.74 0.16 -19.44
N PRO A 58 -11.67 -0.19 -18.54
CA PRO A 58 -11.72 -1.52 -17.94
C PRO A 58 -11.95 -2.65 -18.96
N LEU A 59 -12.79 -2.41 -19.98
CA LEU A 59 -13.11 -3.43 -20.99
C LEU A 59 -11.95 -3.69 -21.97
N ALA A 60 -11.28 -2.63 -22.43
CA ALA A 60 -10.11 -2.78 -23.31
C ALA A 60 -8.93 -3.42 -22.55
N PHE A 61 -8.77 -3.08 -21.27
CA PHE A 61 -7.78 -3.73 -20.42
C PHE A 61 -8.07 -5.23 -20.26
N LEU A 62 -9.33 -5.61 -20.07
CA LEU A 62 -9.76 -7.00 -19.91
C LEU A 62 -9.58 -7.86 -21.18
N SER A 63 -9.66 -7.25 -22.37
CA SER A 63 -9.43 -7.96 -23.64
C SER A 63 -7.98 -8.40 -23.88
N ASN A 64 -7.02 -7.97 -23.04
CA ASN A 64 -5.63 -8.36 -23.18
C ASN A 64 -5.40 -9.80 -22.65
N PRO A 65 -4.73 -10.70 -23.42
CA PRO A 65 -4.48 -12.07 -22.99
C PRO A 65 -3.71 -12.21 -21.67
N LEU A 66 -2.91 -11.21 -21.26
CA LEU A 66 -2.26 -11.20 -19.95
C LEU A 66 -3.25 -11.14 -18.78
N ILE A 67 -4.37 -10.43 -18.94
CA ILE A 67 -5.36 -10.28 -17.87
C ILE A 67 -6.08 -11.60 -17.60
N TYR A 68 -6.28 -12.43 -18.63
CA TYR A 68 -6.83 -13.76 -18.47
C TYR A 68 -5.99 -14.64 -17.51
N ILE A 69 -4.66 -14.54 -17.58
CA ILE A 69 -3.74 -15.27 -16.69
C ILE A 69 -3.86 -14.76 -15.25
N ILE A 70 -3.90 -13.43 -15.09
CA ILE A 70 -4.03 -12.79 -13.77
C ILE A 70 -5.35 -13.18 -13.10
N ILE A 71 -6.45 -13.19 -13.84
CA ILE A 71 -7.76 -13.61 -13.31
C ILE A 71 -7.74 -15.06 -12.86
N ARG A 72 -7.11 -15.96 -13.61
CA ARG A 72 -6.95 -17.36 -13.18
C ARG A 72 -6.13 -17.47 -11.89
N LEU A 73 -5.07 -16.68 -11.74
CA LEU A 73 -4.31 -16.61 -10.48
C LEU A 73 -5.16 -16.08 -9.32
N CYS A 74 -5.97 -15.03 -9.54
CA CYS A 74 -6.89 -14.52 -8.53
C CYS A 74 -7.90 -15.59 -8.08
N LEU A 75 -8.48 -16.36 -9.00
CA LEU A 75 -9.40 -17.46 -8.67
C LEU A 75 -8.71 -18.59 -7.88
N ILE A 76 -7.45 -18.89 -8.19
CA ILE A 76 -6.65 -19.86 -7.41
C ILE A 76 -6.39 -19.33 -5.99
N LEU A 77 -6.10 -18.03 -5.85
CA LEU A 77 -5.87 -17.38 -4.56
C LEU A 77 -7.16 -17.29 -3.74
N GLU A 78 -8.29 -17.03 -4.38
CA GLU A 78 -9.60 -17.10 -3.73
C GLU A 78 -9.87 -18.52 -3.20
N LYS A 79 -9.60 -19.54 -4.03
CA LYS A 79 -9.73 -20.95 -3.63
C LYS A 79 -8.76 -21.35 -2.52
N SER A 80 -7.57 -20.75 -2.43
CA SER A 80 -6.62 -21.04 -1.36
C SER A 80 -7.07 -20.49 0.00
N GLY A 81 -8.13 -19.66 0.05
CA GLY A 81 -8.73 -19.19 1.29
C GLY A 81 -7.91 -18.12 2.00
N ILE A 82 -6.87 -17.55 1.36
CA ILE A 82 -6.08 -16.44 1.93
C ILE A 82 -6.99 -15.25 2.27
N CYS A 83 -8.03 -14.98 1.47
CA CYS A 83 -9.01 -13.94 1.76
C CYS A 83 -9.84 -14.23 3.03
N ALA A 84 -10.05 -15.50 3.37
CA ALA A 84 -10.70 -15.90 4.62
C ALA A 84 -9.78 -15.76 5.84
N ALA A 85 -8.46 -15.58 5.67
CA ALA A 85 -7.54 -15.33 6.78
C ALA A 85 -7.83 -14.00 7.51
N SER A 86 -8.59 -13.09 6.89
CA SER A 86 -9.14 -11.89 7.54
C SER A 86 -9.94 -12.23 8.81
N TRP A 87 -10.62 -13.37 8.84
CA TRP A 87 -11.34 -13.84 10.03
C TRP A 87 -10.41 -14.17 11.20
N ILE A 88 -9.23 -14.73 10.91
CA ILE A 88 -8.23 -15.04 11.93
C ILE A 88 -7.68 -13.74 12.53
N LEU A 89 -7.35 -12.77 11.68
CA LEU A 89 -6.89 -11.44 12.10
C LEU A 89 -7.94 -10.72 12.94
N ALA A 90 -9.20 -10.69 12.49
CA ALA A 90 -10.31 -10.10 13.23
C ALA A 90 -10.50 -10.78 14.60
N ARG A 91 -10.28 -12.10 14.69
CA ARG A 91 -10.39 -12.85 15.93
C ARG A 91 -9.35 -12.44 16.98
N TYR A 92 -8.11 -12.18 16.56
CA TYR A 92 -7.07 -11.73 17.48
C TYR A 92 -7.15 -10.22 17.78
N GLN A 93 -7.60 -9.42 16.83
CA GLN A 93 -7.72 -7.97 16.99
C GLN A 93 -8.79 -7.57 18.02
N LYS A 94 -9.95 -8.24 18.01
CA LYS A 94 -11.07 -7.97 18.94
C LYS A 94 -10.65 -7.95 20.41
N PRO A 95 -10.01 -9.01 20.96
CA PRO A 95 -9.60 -9.02 22.36
C PRO A 95 -8.41 -8.10 22.64
N LEU A 96 -7.50 -7.91 21.68
CA LEU A 96 -6.35 -7.00 21.85
C LEU A 96 -6.79 -5.55 22.03
N MET A 97 -7.82 -5.12 21.29
CA MET A 97 -8.35 -3.75 21.34
C MET A 97 -9.57 -3.60 22.26
N GLY A 98 -10.08 -4.70 22.82
CA GLY A 98 -11.27 -4.69 23.68
C GLY A 98 -12.55 -4.31 22.95
N TYR A 99 -12.62 -4.53 21.63
CA TYR A 99 -13.82 -4.20 20.85
C TYR A 99 -14.99 -5.09 21.27
N GLN A 100 -16.10 -4.46 21.61
CA GLN A 100 -17.36 -5.09 21.99
C GLN A 100 -18.47 -4.58 21.07
N THR A 101 -19.50 -5.39 20.87
CA THR A 101 -20.70 -5.01 20.11
C THR A 101 -21.53 -4.01 20.91
N ASP A 102 -22.30 -3.16 20.21
CA ASP A 102 -23.17 -2.17 20.85
C ASP A 102 -24.15 -2.79 21.85
N ASP A 103 -24.61 -4.02 21.60
CA ASP A 103 -25.47 -4.80 22.51
C ASP A 103 -24.86 -4.93 23.93
N VAL A 104 -23.53 -4.99 24.06
CA VAL A 104 -22.83 -5.08 25.36
C VAL A 104 -22.83 -3.72 26.08
N TYR A 105 -22.70 -2.64 25.33
CA TYR A 105 -22.67 -1.28 25.87
C TYR A 105 -24.07 -0.73 26.17
N LEU A 106 -25.06 -1.05 25.34
CA LEU A 106 -26.43 -0.52 25.41
C LEU A 106 -27.39 -1.43 26.17
N GLU A 107 -27.27 -2.76 26.01
CA GLU A 107 -28.22 -3.74 26.56
C GLU A 107 -27.61 -4.56 27.71
N HIS A 108 -26.40 -4.21 28.17
CA HIS A 108 -25.68 -4.90 29.24
C HIS A 108 -25.56 -6.43 29.05
N LYS A 109 -25.50 -6.89 27.80
CA LYS A 109 -25.29 -8.32 27.48
C LYS A 109 -23.87 -8.77 27.84
N GLU A 110 -23.68 -10.09 27.93
CA GLU A 110 -22.39 -10.71 28.22
C GLU A 110 -21.31 -10.27 27.21
N LYS A 111 -20.10 -10.02 27.72
CA LYS A 111 -18.98 -9.56 26.91
C LYS A 111 -18.56 -10.65 25.91
N GLN A 112 -18.42 -10.27 24.66
CA GLN A 112 -17.88 -11.16 23.64
C GLN A 112 -16.40 -11.41 23.94
N THR A 113 -16.08 -12.69 24.09
CA THR A 113 -14.77 -13.21 24.47
C THR A 113 -14.07 -13.81 23.23
N TRP A 114 -12.99 -14.56 23.40
CA TRP A 114 -12.23 -15.27 22.35
C TRP A 114 -13.02 -16.35 21.61
N GLU A 115 -14.23 -16.67 22.07
CA GLU A 115 -15.11 -17.66 21.49
C GLU A 115 -15.61 -17.23 20.11
N PRO A 116 -15.73 -18.17 19.16
CA PRO A 116 -16.24 -17.85 17.84
C PRO A 116 -17.69 -17.41 17.98
N VAL A 117 -17.99 -16.18 17.59
CA VAL A 117 -19.37 -15.70 17.49
C VAL A 117 -20.01 -16.37 16.28
N THR A 118 -20.51 -17.59 16.45
CA THR A 118 -21.39 -18.26 15.49
C THR A 118 -22.78 -17.66 15.69
N LYS A 119 -23.06 -16.55 15.00
CA LYS A 119 -24.43 -16.16 14.70
C LYS A 119 -24.87 -16.92 13.45
#